data_AF-A0A8T7J856-F1
#
_entry.id   AF-A0A8T7J856-F1
#
_cell.length_a   1.000
_cell.length_b   1.000
_cell.length_c   1.000
_cell.angle_alpha   90.00
_cell.angle_beta   90.00
_cell.angle_gamma   90.00
#
_symmetry.space_group_name_H-M   'P 1'
#
loop_
_entity.id
_entity.type
_entity.pdbx_description
1 polymer ?
#
loop_
_entity_poly.entity_id
_entity_poly.type
_entity_poly.pdbx_seq_one_letter_code
_entity_poly.pdbx_strand_id
1 'polypeptide(L)'
;IDKSFVTSIERQHENAAIVSAVHQLARSLSIDCVAEGVETQAELQVLTEMGIEHFQGFLFGHPEPAATWLENHQTTIKHHKELT
;
A
#
# COMPACT_ATOMS: atom_id res chain seq x y z
N ILE A 1 0.77 2.26 7.99
CA ILE A 1 -0.34 1.52 8.66
C ILE A 1 0.08 0.07 8.66
N ASP A 2 0.29 -0.48 9.85
CA ASP A 2 0.87 -1.81 10.03
C ASP A 2 -0.03 -2.93 9.47
N LYS A 3 0.60 -4.01 8.99
CA LYS A 3 -0.06 -5.19 8.41
C LYS A 3 -1.13 -5.80 9.31
N SER A 4 -0.95 -5.78 10.63
CA SER A 4 -1.90 -6.35 11.58
C SER A 4 -3.30 -5.72 11.50
N PHE A 5 -3.40 -4.46 11.05
CA PHE A 5 -4.68 -3.77 10.81
C PHE A 5 -5.19 -3.89 9.37
N VAL A 6 -4.32 -4.27 8.43
CA VAL A 6 -4.67 -4.44 7.01
C VAL A 6 -5.18 -5.85 6.72
N THR A 7 -4.62 -6.84 7.40
CA THR A 7 -4.94 -8.25 7.16
C THR A 7 -6.43 -8.52 7.37
N SER A 8 -7.10 -9.01 6.32
CA SER A 8 -8.54 -9.33 6.34
C SER A 8 -9.45 -8.15 6.76
N ILE A 9 -9.05 -6.90 6.46
CA ILE A 9 -9.79 -5.68 6.82
C ILE A 9 -11.23 -5.67 6.29
N GLU A 10 -11.53 -6.39 5.20
CA GLU A 10 -12.87 -6.48 4.63
C GLU A 10 -13.87 -7.23 5.54
N ARG A 11 -13.38 -7.95 6.55
CA ARG A 11 -14.19 -8.70 7.53
C ARG A 11 -14.02 -8.21 8.96
N GLN A 12 -13.13 -7.27 9.20
CA GLN A 12 -12.76 -6.82 10.55
C GLN A 12 -13.12 -5.34 10.75
N HIS A 13 -14.34 -5.08 11.18
CA HIS A 13 -14.85 -3.72 11.38
C HIS A 13 -14.01 -2.88 12.35
N GLU A 14 -13.45 -3.48 13.40
CA GLU A 14 -12.58 -2.78 14.35
C GLU A 14 -11.29 -2.29 13.69
N ASN A 15 -10.64 -3.15 12.90
CA ASN A 15 -9.46 -2.78 12.12
C ASN A 15 -9.78 -1.67 11.11
N ALA A 16 -10.90 -1.80 10.38
CA ALA A 16 -11.36 -0.79 9.45
C ALA A 16 -11.56 0.59 10.12
N ALA A 17 -12.11 0.62 11.33
CA ALA A 17 -12.28 1.85 12.11
C ALA A 17 -10.93 2.46 12.53
N ILE A 18 -9.98 1.63 12.97
CA ILE A 18 -8.62 2.08 13.34
C ILE A 18 -7.89 2.65 12.12
N VAL A 19 -7.92 1.94 11.00
CA VAL A 19 -7.31 2.37 9.74
C VAL A 19 -7.89 3.71 9.28
N SER A 20 -9.21 3.86 9.33
CA SER A 20 -9.89 5.12 9.00
C SER A 20 -9.47 6.27 9.92
N ALA A 21 -9.38 6.04 11.24
CA ALA A 21 -8.95 7.05 12.19
C ALA A 21 -7.48 7.48 11.95
N VAL A 22 -6.59 6.53 11.68
CA VAL A 22 -5.18 6.81 11.35
C VAL A 22 -5.08 7.59 10.04
N HIS A 23 -5.84 7.22 9.02
CA HIS A 23 -5.86 7.95 7.75
C HIS A 23 -6.34 9.41 7.92
N GLN A 24 -7.40 9.63 8.71
CA GLN A 24 -7.90 10.98 9.02
C GLN A 24 -6.86 11.83 9.77
N LEU A 25 -6.11 11.23 10.70
CA LEU A 25 -5.03 11.90 11.39
C LEU A 25 -3.92 12.31 10.41
N ALA A 26 -3.50 11.41 9.53
CA ALA A 26 -2.49 11.70 8.52
C ALA A 26 -2.91 12.84 7.57
N ARG A 27 -4.18 12.81 7.12
CA ARG A 27 -4.78 13.88 6.31
C ARG A 27 -4.75 15.22 7.03
N SER A 28 -5.10 15.25 8.32
CA SER A 28 -5.10 16.47 9.14
C SER A 28 -3.69 17.04 9.33
N LEU A 29 -2.68 16.18 9.36
CA LEU A 29 -1.27 16.57 9.46
C LEU A 29 -0.62 16.85 8.10
N SER A 30 -1.35 16.66 6.99
CA SER A 30 -0.81 16.76 5.63
C SER A 30 0.41 15.86 5.39
N ILE A 31 0.36 14.63 5.91
CA ILE A 31 1.37 13.60 5.68
C ILE A 31 0.77 12.42 4.93
N ASP A 32 1.59 11.75 4.14
CA ASP A 32 1.21 10.55 3.41
C ASP A 32 1.23 9.32 4.33
N CYS A 33 0.40 8.33 4.00
CA CYS A 33 0.36 7.06 4.71
C CYS A 33 0.47 5.91 3.71
N VAL A 34 1.32 4.94 4.05
CA VAL A 34 1.42 3.66 3.36
C VAL A 34 0.67 2.60 4.15
N ALA A 35 -0.24 1.86 3.51
CA ALA A 35 -0.79 0.64 4.08
C ALA A 35 0.13 -0.55 3.76
N GLU A 36 0.65 -1.20 4.80
CA GLU A 36 1.62 -2.29 4.68
C GLU A 36 0.93 -3.65 4.77
N GLY A 37 1.49 -4.64 4.05
CA GLY A 37 0.99 -6.01 4.08
C GLY A 37 -0.31 -6.24 3.33
N VAL A 38 -0.58 -5.50 2.24
CA VAL A 38 -1.70 -5.76 1.33
C VAL A 38 -1.42 -7.03 0.51
N GLU A 39 -2.20 -8.08 0.71
CA GLU A 39 -1.97 -9.39 0.07
C GLU A 39 -3.10 -9.81 -0.87
N THR A 40 -4.29 -9.21 -0.73
CA THR A 40 -5.45 -9.56 -1.55
C THR A 40 -6.11 -8.34 -2.20
N GLN A 41 -6.78 -8.57 -3.33
CA GLN A 41 -7.54 -7.53 -4.01
C GLN A 41 -8.68 -6.96 -3.14
N ALA A 42 -9.25 -7.77 -2.24
CA ALA A 42 -10.31 -7.34 -1.33
C ALA A 42 -9.79 -6.34 -0.29
N GLU A 43 -8.61 -6.58 0.28
CA GLU A 43 -7.95 -5.63 1.19
C GLU A 43 -7.63 -4.32 0.46
N LEU A 44 -7.05 -4.42 -0.76
CA LEU A 44 -6.75 -3.24 -1.59
C LEU A 44 -8.01 -2.42 -1.88
N GLN A 45 -9.11 -3.07 -2.23
CA GLN A 45 -10.38 -2.39 -2.54
C GLN A 45 -10.87 -1.58 -1.34
N VAL A 46 -10.92 -2.19 -0.15
CA VAL A 46 -11.37 -1.49 1.08
C VAL A 46 -10.48 -0.30 1.39
N LEU A 47 -9.15 -0.47 1.32
CA LEU A 47 -8.21 0.62 1.58
C LEU A 47 -8.34 1.76 0.55
N THR A 48 -8.57 1.43 -0.72
CA THR A 48 -8.78 2.41 -1.79
C THR A 48 -10.07 3.18 -1.57
N GLU A 49 -11.17 2.51 -1.20
CA GLU A 49 -12.45 3.12 -0.86
C GLU A 49 -12.35 4.05 0.37
N MET A 50 -11.41 3.78 1.29
CA MET A 50 -11.09 4.65 2.43
C MET A 50 -10.27 5.89 2.04
N GLY A 51 -9.79 5.99 0.79
CA GLY A 51 -8.96 7.10 0.32
C GLY A 51 -7.46 6.97 0.63
N ILE A 52 -6.98 5.77 0.96
CA ILE A 52 -5.54 5.52 1.10
C ILE A 52 -4.94 5.38 -0.31
N GLU A 53 -3.81 6.04 -0.55
CA GLU A 53 -3.22 6.16 -1.89
C GLU A 53 -1.92 5.36 -2.07
N HIS A 54 -1.26 4.97 -0.97
CA HIS A 54 0.00 4.23 -1.01
C HIS A 54 -0.11 2.88 -0.33
N PHE A 55 0.47 1.87 -0.99
CA PHE A 55 0.33 0.47 -0.59
C PHE A 55 1.67 -0.26 -0.71
N GLN A 56 1.89 -1.21 0.19
CA GLN A 56 2.96 -2.19 0.11
C GLN A 56 2.40 -3.55 0.48
N GLY A 57 2.80 -4.60 -0.23
CA GLY A 57 2.49 -5.97 0.15
C GLY A 57 2.65 -6.96 -0.99
N PHE A 58 2.44 -8.24 -0.70
CA PHE A 58 2.68 -9.31 -1.66
C PHE A 58 1.71 -9.31 -2.84
N LEU A 59 0.60 -8.56 -2.76
CA LEU A 59 -0.25 -8.30 -3.92
C LEU A 59 0.52 -7.63 -5.08
N PHE A 60 1.51 -6.80 -4.75
CA PHE A 60 2.30 -6.03 -5.72
C PHE A 60 3.65 -6.68 -6.05
N GLY A 61 4.21 -7.45 -5.11
CA GLY A 61 5.49 -8.13 -5.27
C GLY A 61 6.09 -8.53 -3.94
N HIS A 62 6.99 -9.51 -3.97
CA HIS A 62 7.76 -9.91 -2.80
C HIS A 62 9.04 -9.09 -2.67
N PRO A 63 9.54 -8.86 -1.44
CA PRO A 63 10.89 -8.36 -1.23
C PRO A 63 11.89 -9.27 -1.95
N GLU A 64 12.75 -8.67 -2.76
CA GLU A 64 13.76 -9.38 -3.54
C GLU A 64 15.08 -8.61 -3.52
N PRO A 65 16.23 -9.27 -3.78
CA PRO A 65 17.51 -8.59 -3.89
C PRO A 65 17.47 -7.51 -4.97
N ALA A 66 18.14 -6.37 -4.70
CA ALA A 66 18.13 -5.22 -5.62
C ALA A 66 18.57 -5.57 -7.05
N ALA A 67 19.55 -6.47 -7.21
CA ALA A 67 20.01 -6.92 -8.53
C ALA A 67 18.90 -7.62 -9.32
N THR A 68 18.17 -8.55 -8.67
CA THR A 68 17.04 -9.27 -9.26
C THR A 68 15.89 -8.32 -9.57
N TRP A 69 15.56 -7.40 -8.65
CA TRP A 69 14.53 -6.39 -8.88
C TRP A 69 14.86 -5.52 -10.10
N LEU A 70 16.10 -5.02 -10.19
CA LEU A 70 16.57 -4.18 -11.29
C LEU A 70 16.48 -4.91 -12.63
N GLU A 71 16.83 -6.20 -12.68
CA GLU A 71 16.72 -7.02 -13.90
C GLU A 71 15.26 -7.19 -14.35
N ASN A 72 14.36 -7.47 -13.41
CA ASN A 72 12.94 -7.68 -13.69
C ASN A 72 12.19 -6.39 -14.10
N HIS A 73 12.68 -5.21 -13.69
CA HIS A 73 11.98 -3.93 -13.84
C HIS A 73 12.70 -2.92 -14.76
N GLN A 74 13.66 -3.36 -15.60
CA GLN A 74 14.46 -2.46 -16.46
C GLN A 74 13.61 -1.56 -17.39
N THR A 75 12.45 -2.04 -17.85
CA THR A 75 11.57 -1.29 -18.76
C THR A 75 10.83 -0.16 -18.04
N THR A 76 10.38 -0.38 -16.80
CA THR A 76 9.66 0.59 -15.97
C THR A 76 10.55 1.79 -15.60
N ILE A 77 11.84 1.55 -15.35
CA ILE A 77 12.79 2.61 -14.97
C ILE A 77 13.16 3.51 -16.16
N LYS A 78 13.23 2.96 -17.38
CA LYS A 78 13.54 3.76 -18.58
C LYS A 78 12.44 4.77 -18.91
N HIS A 79 11.17 4.37 -18.76
CA HIS A 79 10.03 5.25 -19.04
C HIS A 79 9.92 6.45 -18.09
N HIS A 80 10.31 6.31 -16.82
CA HIS A 80 10.26 7.42 -15.85
C HIS A 80 11.37 8.47 -16.10
N LYS A 81 12.56 8.04 -16.55
CA LYS A 81 13.68 8.94 -16.87
C LYS A 81 13.47 9.81 -18.11
N GLU A 82 12.54 9.46 -18.99
CA GLU A 82 12.22 10.26 -20.18
C GLU A 82 11.14 11.33 -19.93
N LEU A 83 10.52 11.31 -18.74
CA LEU A 83 9.41 12.21 -18.35
C LEU A 83 9.80 13.18 -17.21
N THR A 84 11.08 13.25 -16.84
CA THR A 84 11.65 14.25 -15.90
C THR A 84 12.81 14.98 -16.55
#